data_AF-A0A8S1NVD1-F1
#
_entry.id   AF-A0A8S1NVD1-F1
#
_cell.length_a   1.000
_cell.length_b   1.000
_cell.length_c   1.000
_cell.angle_alpha   90.00
_cell.angle_beta   90.00
_cell.angle_gamma   90.00
#
_symmetry.space_group_name_H-M   'P 1'
#
loop_
_entity.id
_entity.type
_entity.pdbx_description
1 polymer ?
#
loop_
_entity_poly.entity_id
_entity_poly.type
_entity_poly.pdbx_seq_one_letter_code
_entity_poly.pdbx_strand_id
1 'polypeptide(L)'
;MPEYFYSTQIKSLYRQLNSYGFKMRSLEMNQKMFSHKWFIKGNISSLYKIERQKSRSNAYLDKDKDYSIVLMREEMKQLKEELETLQIQQNSILKQIRIHSIIQTYICKNIKKICEEQKKFNLEREQERKLVMYFTSMFEIFKGFQFEIASKIILELQDIGGPLTPSFSPMIFPYK
;
A
#
# COMPACT_ATOMS: atom_id res chain seq x y z
N MET A 1 25.63 -22.48 46.82
CA MET A 1 26.90 -23.09 46.34
C MET A 1 27.26 -24.33 47.15
N PRO A 2 27.42 -24.28 48.49
CA PRO A 2 27.83 -25.46 49.28
C PRO A 2 26.81 -26.62 49.26
N GLU A 3 25.53 -26.30 49.02
CA GLU A 3 24.43 -27.27 48.96
C GLU A 3 24.46 -28.14 47.68
N TYR A 4 25.02 -27.62 46.58
CA TYR A 4 25.01 -28.30 45.26
C TYR A 4 26.42 -28.60 44.74
N PHE A 5 27.45 -27.95 45.31
CA PHE A 5 28.84 -28.08 44.89
C PHE A 5 29.74 -28.15 46.12
N TYR A 6 30.77 -29.01 46.06
CA TYR A 6 31.77 -29.17 47.13
C TYR A 6 32.67 -27.95 47.36
N SER A 7 32.64 -26.95 46.47
CA SER A 7 33.45 -25.73 46.58
C SER A 7 32.59 -24.53 46.97
N THR A 8 33.07 -23.74 47.91
CA THR A 8 32.48 -22.45 48.31
C THR A 8 32.88 -21.31 47.36
N GLN A 9 33.92 -21.50 46.54
CA GLN A 9 34.48 -20.46 45.70
C GLN A 9 33.71 -20.31 44.38
N ILE A 10 33.14 -19.13 44.12
CA ILE A 10 32.44 -18.86 42.84
C ILE A 10 33.35 -19.03 41.61
N LYS A 11 34.65 -18.79 41.77
CA LYS A 11 35.65 -18.97 40.69
C LYS A 11 35.70 -20.41 40.17
N SER A 12 35.49 -21.42 41.03
CA SER A 12 35.48 -22.82 40.58
C SER A 12 34.26 -23.11 39.72
N LEU A 13 33.10 -22.50 40.02
CA LEU A 13 31.91 -22.62 39.18
C LEU A 13 32.15 -22.03 37.79
N TYR A 14 32.73 -20.82 37.72
CA TYR A 14 33.05 -20.19 36.44
C TYR A 14 34.00 -21.04 35.60
N ARG A 15 35.02 -21.66 36.24
CA ARG A 15 35.94 -22.57 35.55
C ARG A 15 35.21 -23.80 34.99
N GLN A 16 34.26 -24.36 35.73
CA GLN A 16 33.45 -25.48 35.24
C GLN A 16 32.58 -25.05 34.07
N LEU A 17 31.80 -23.96 34.21
CA LEU A 17 30.97 -23.42 33.13
C LEU A 17 31.77 -23.16 31.86
N ASN A 18 32.95 -22.56 31.98
CA ASN A 18 33.86 -22.34 30.84
C ASN A 18 34.33 -23.66 30.23
N SER A 19 34.65 -24.67 31.05
CA SER A 19 35.06 -26.00 30.57
C SER A 19 33.95 -26.72 29.81
N TYR A 20 32.68 -26.41 30.06
CA TYR A 20 31.52 -26.93 29.33
C TYR A 20 31.05 -26.00 28.20
N GLY A 21 31.83 -24.96 27.86
CA GLY A 21 31.54 -24.07 26.72
C GLY A 21 30.45 -23.03 26.98
N PHE A 22 30.05 -22.79 28.23
CA PHE A 22 29.11 -21.71 28.56
C PHE A 22 29.74 -20.34 28.29
N LYS A 23 28.98 -19.44 27.65
CA LYS A 23 29.39 -18.06 27.39
C LYS A 23 28.86 -17.15 28.50
N MET A 24 29.75 -16.39 29.11
CA MET A 24 29.42 -15.37 30.10
C MET A 24 29.12 -14.04 29.41
N ARG A 25 28.01 -13.40 29.75
CA ARG A 25 27.70 -12.01 29.42
C ARG A 25 27.55 -11.22 30.71
N SER A 26 28.20 -10.07 30.79
CA SER A 26 28.01 -9.11 31.87
C SER A 26 26.76 -8.28 31.59
N LEU A 27 25.88 -8.14 32.59
CA LEU A 27 24.70 -7.31 32.57
C LEU A 27 24.91 -6.07 33.46
N GLU A 28 23.93 -5.17 33.49
CA GLU A 28 23.91 -4.05 34.42
C GLU A 28 23.88 -4.53 35.88
N MET A 29 24.33 -3.69 36.81
CA MET A 29 24.39 -3.98 38.26
C MET A 29 25.23 -5.22 38.65
N ASN A 30 26.39 -5.44 38.00
CA ASN A 30 27.32 -6.53 38.33
C ASN A 30 26.74 -7.95 38.19
N GLN A 31 25.63 -8.11 37.48
CA GLN A 31 25.05 -9.42 37.22
C GLN A 31 25.78 -10.12 36.08
N LYS A 32 25.93 -11.44 36.20
CA LYS A 32 26.55 -12.29 35.18
C LYS A 32 25.55 -13.32 34.70
N MET A 33 25.31 -13.34 33.40
CA MET A 33 24.46 -14.32 32.75
C MET A 33 25.33 -15.34 32.00
N PHE A 34 25.04 -16.63 32.20
CA PHE A 34 25.69 -17.72 31.49
C PHE A 34 24.69 -18.35 30.53
N SER A 35 25.13 -18.63 29.30
CA SER A 35 24.29 -19.20 28.26
C SER A 35 25.01 -20.31 27.50
N HIS A 36 24.26 -21.34 27.11
CA HIS A 36 24.73 -22.43 26.27
C HIS A 36 23.59 -22.92 25.36
N LYS A 37 23.88 -23.16 24.08
CA LYS A 37 22.86 -23.49 23.07
C LYS A 37 22.01 -24.72 23.40
N TRP A 38 22.57 -25.68 24.13
CA TRP A 38 21.90 -26.94 24.51
C TRP A 38 21.39 -26.94 25.96
N PHE A 39 21.56 -25.84 26.70
CA PHE A 39 21.07 -25.70 28.07
C PHE A 39 19.75 -24.93 28.05
N ILE A 40 18.65 -25.66 27.85
CA ILE A 40 17.30 -25.10 27.68
C ILE A 40 16.40 -25.60 28.83
N LYS A 41 15.65 -24.69 29.45
CA LYS A 41 14.73 -25.02 30.54
C LYS A 41 13.69 -26.06 30.07
N GLY A 42 13.55 -27.16 30.80
CA GLY A 42 12.60 -28.23 30.50
C GLY A 42 13.09 -29.30 29.52
N ASN A 43 14.26 -29.13 28.89
CA ASN A 43 14.81 -30.10 27.92
C ASN A 43 16.08 -30.76 28.47
N ILE A 44 15.89 -31.73 29.38
CA ILE A 44 16.98 -32.50 30.00
C ILE A 44 17.70 -33.36 28.95
N SER A 45 16.96 -33.86 27.96
CA SER A 45 17.52 -34.68 26.88
C SER A 45 18.58 -33.93 26.08
N SER A 46 18.62 -32.60 26.03
CA SER A 46 19.67 -31.90 25.29
C SER A 46 21.00 -31.79 26.06
N LEU A 47 21.02 -32.14 27.36
CA LEU A 47 22.20 -31.99 28.21
C LEU A 47 23.33 -32.95 27.83
N TYR A 48 23.05 -34.11 27.23
CA TYR A 48 24.12 -35.02 26.77
C TYR A 48 25.00 -34.39 25.69
N LYS A 49 24.51 -33.36 24.98
CA LYS A 49 25.26 -32.61 23.97
C LYS A 49 26.23 -31.61 24.59
N ILE A 50 26.22 -31.42 25.91
CA ILE A 50 27.11 -30.52 26.64
C ILE A 50 28.31 -31.33 27.12
N GLU A 51 29.33 -31.43 26.27
CA GLU A 51 30.56 -32.15 26.60
C GLU A 51 31.61 -31.22 27.19
N ARG A 52 32.39 -31.74 28.14
CA ARG A 52 33.53 -31.02 28.69
C ARG A 52 34.60 -30.88 27.62
N GLN A 53 35.00 -29.65 27.33
CA GLN A 53 36.14 -29.35 26.47
C GLN A 53 37.40 -29.91 27.15
N LYS A 54 37.90 -31.04 26.65
CA LYS A 54 39.24 -31.51 27.00
C LYS A 54 40.21 -30.44 26.51
N SER A 55 41.16 -30.04 27.34
CA SER A 55 42.25 -29.13 26.96
C SER A 55 42.99 -29.76 25.77
N ARG A 56 42.58 -29.41 24.55
CA ARG A 56 43.19 -29.89 23.33
C ARG A 56 44.53 -29.16 23.22
N SER A 57 45.62 -29.91 23.24
CA SER A 57 46.89 -29.43 22.70
C SER A 57 46.61 -28.83 21.31
N ASN A 58 47.12 -27.63 21.07
CA ASN A 58 46.82 -26.78 19.92
C ASN A 58 47.13 -27.37 18.52
N ALA A 59 47.53 -28.64 18.41
CA ALA A 59 47.98 -29.25 17.14
C ALA A 59 46.85 -29.80 16.25
N TYR A 60 45.66 -30.10 16.80
CA TYR A 60 44.52 -30.64 16.01
C TYR A 60 43.46 -29.61 15.64
N LEU A 61 43.57 -28.36 16.10
CA LEU A 61 42.60 -27.31 15.83
C LEU A 61 42.78 -26.62 14.47
N ASP A 62 43.92 -26.76 13.79
CA ASP A 62 44.14 -26.08 12.51
C ASP A 62 43.37 -26.71 11.35
N LYS A 63 43.26 -28.04 11.29
CA LYS A 63 42.58 -28.71 10.16
C LYS A 63 41.05 -28.55 10.17
N ASP A 64 40.42 -28.59 11.33
CA ASP A 64 38.97 -28.35 11.45
C ASP A 64 38.60 -26.87 11.28
N LYS A 65 39.49 -25.94 11.66
CA LYS A 65 39.29 -24.51 11.41
C LYS A 65 39.37 -24.19 9.93
N ASP A 66 40.33 -24.74 9.19
CA ASP A 66 40.44 -24.51 7.75
C ASP A 66 39.21 -25.03 6.99
N TYR A 67 38.72 -26.23 7.32
CA TYR A 67 37.48 -26.75 6.72
C TYR A 67 36.26 -25.87 7.05
N SER A 68 36.15 -25.40 8.30
CA SER A 68 35.08 -24.48 8.71
C SER A 68 35.18 -23.11 8.03
N ILE A 69 36.38 -22.60 7.76
CA ILE A 69 36.60 -21.32 7.07
C ILE A 69 36.22 -21.45 5.60
N VAL A 70 36.52 -22.57 4.95
CA VAL A 70 36.14 -22.83 3.55
C VAL A 70 34.62 -22.90 3.43
N LEU A 71 33.93 -23.61 4.32
CA LEU A 71 32.46 -23.65 4.34
C LEU A 71 31.85 -22.26 4.56
N MET A 72 32.35 -21.48 5.52
CA MET A 72 31.87 -20.12 5.74
C MET A 72 32.10 -19.19 4.53
N ARG A 73 33.20 -19.36 3.80
CA ARG A 73 33.46 -18.58 2.59
C ARG A 73 32.47 -18.91 1.47
N GLU A 74 32.12 -20.19 1.32
CA GLU A 74 31.13 -20.60 0.32
C GLU A 74 29.73 -20.08 0.70
N GLU A 75 29.34 -20.18 1.98
CA GLU A 75 28.09 -19.58 2.47
C GLU A 75 28.04 -18.07 2.27
N MET A 76 29.13 -17.35 2.58
CA MET A 76 29.24 -15.90 2.33
C MET A 76 29.13 -15.55 0.84
N LYS A 77 29.68 -16.40 -0.03
CA LYS A 77 29.58 -16.22 -1.48
C LYS A 77 28.14 -16.40 -1.96
N GLN A 78 27.46 -17.47 -1.50
CA GLN A 78 26.05 -17.72 -1.81
C GLN A 78 25.15 -16.58 -1.30
N LEU A 79 25.36 -16.12 -0.06
CA LEU A 79 24.66 -14.99 0.51
C LEU A 79 24.87 -13.70 -0.31
N LYS A 80 26.08 -13.48 -0.81
CA LYS A 80 26.38 -12.31 -1.64
C LYS A 80 25.65 -12.40 -2.99
N GLU A 81 25.67 -13.55 -3.63
CA GLU A 81 24.94 -13.79 -4.88
C GLU A 81 23.44 -13.59 -4.67
N GLU A 82 22.87 -14.14 -3.60
CA GLU A 82 21.46 -13.95 -3.25
C GLU A 82 21.12 -12.47 -3.03
N LEU A 83 21.97 -11.73 -2.31
CA LEU A 83 21.80 -10.29 -2.09
C LEU A 83 21.81 -9.50 -3.41
N GLU A 84 22.71 -9.83 -4.33
CA GLU A 84 22.75 -9.22 -5.67
C GLU A 84 21.47 -9.53 -6.47
N THR A 85 20.96 -10.77 -6.42
CA THR A 85 19.70 -11.13 -7.09
C THR A 85 18.51 -10.36 -6.51
N LEU A 86 18.42 -10.26 -5.19
CA LEU A 86 17.37 -9.50 -4.49
C LEU A 86 17.43 -8.01 -4.85
N GLN A 87 18.63 -7.46 -4.98
CA GLN A 87 18.81 -6.07 -5.38
C GLN A 87 18.35 -5.82 -6.83
N ILE A 88 18.63 -6.76 -7.75
CA ILE A 88 18.11 -6.71 -9.12
C ILE A 88 16.58 -6.78 -9.13
N GLN A 89 16.00 -7.70 -8.35
CA GLN A 89 14.55 -7.84 -8.23
C GLN A 89 13.89 -6.57 -7.67
N GLN A 90 14.45 -5.99 -6.60
CA GLN A 90 13.97 -4.74 -6.01
C GLN A 90 13.96 -3.61 -7.05
N ASN A 91 15.03 -3.47 -7.83
CA ASN A 91 15.12 -2.47 -8.88
C ASN A 91 14.09 -2.70 -10.00
N SER A 92 13.81 -3.95 -10.35
CA SER A 92 12.76 -4.30 -11.31
C SER A 92 11.37 -3.90 -10.79
N ILE A 93 11.07 -4.23 -9.54
CA ILE A 93 9.80 -3.88 -8.89
C ILE A 93 9.62 -2.36 -8.83
N LEU A 94 10.66 -1.61 -8.46
CA LEU A 94 10.60 -0.14 -8.44
C LEU A 94 10.29 0.45 -9.83
N LYS A 95 10.88 -0.10 -10.89
CA LYS A 95 10.55 0.31 -12.28
C LYS A 95 9.09 0.03 -12.62
N GLN A 96 8.58 -1.16 -12.25
CA GLN A 96 7.18 -1.53 -12.49
C GLN A 96 6.21 -0.63 -11.72
N ILE A 97 6.51 -0.30 -10.46
CA ILE A 97 5.70 0.63 -9.65
C ILE A 97 5.63 2.00 -10.33
N ARG A 98 6.76 2.52 -10.84
CA ARG A 98 6.79 3.80 -11.53
C ARG A 98 5.92 3.80 -12.79
N ILE A 99 5.99 2.73 -13.58
CA ILE A 99 5.15 2.58 -14.78
C ILE A 99 3.67 2.54 -14.38
N HIS A 100 3.30 1.72 -13.40
CA HIS A 100 1.92 1.65 -12.90
C HIS A 100 1.41 2.99 -12.38
N SER A 101 2.24 3.75 -11.65
CA SER A 101 1.88 5.08 -11.15
C SER A 101 1.53 6.06 -12.28
N ILE A 102 2.29 6.04 -13.38
CA ILE A 102 2.02 6.86 -14.57
C ILE A 102 0.68 6.45 -15.21
N ILE A 103 0.47 5.14 -15.41
CA ILE A 103 -0.76 4.59 -15.99
C ILE A 103 -1.98 4.96 -15.13
N GLN A 104 -1.90 4.74 -13.82
CA GLN A 104 -2.98 5.08 -12.89
C GLN A 104 -3.29 6.57 -12.91
N THR A 105 -2.27 7.43 -12.96
CA THR A 105 -2.47 8.89 -13.08
C THR A 105 -3.21 9.24 -14.36
N TYR A 106 -2.90 8.59 -15.48
CA TYR A 106 -3.59 8.79 -16.75
C TYR A 106 -5.05 8.32 -16.68
N ILE A 107 -5.30 7.14 -16.12
CA ILE A 107 -6.65 6.60 -15.90
C ILE A 107 -7.48 7.56 -15.04
N CYS A 108 -6.94 8.03 -13.91
CA CYS A 108 -7.63 8.99 -13.03
C CYS A 108 -7.98 10.29 -13.75
N LYS A 109 -7.08 10.82 -14.59
CA LYS A 109 -7.35 12.02 -15.41
C LYS A 109 -8.50 11.76 -16.39
N ASN A 110 -8.51 10.61 -17.06
CA ASN A 110 -9.57 10.25 -18.00
C ASN A 110 -10.91 10.05 -17.30
N ILE A 111 -10.95 9.34 -16.17
CA ILE A 111 -12.17 9.16 -15.37
C ILE A 111 -12.72 10.52 -14.95
N LYS A 112 -11.86 11.42 -14.45
CA LYS A 112 -12.28 12.77 -14.07
C LYS A 112 -12.93 13.52 -15.25
N LYS A 113 -12.32 13.46 -16.43
CA LYS A 113 -12.86 14.09 -17.65
C LYS A 113 -14.24 13.53 -18.02
N ILE A 114 -14.39 12.20 -18.01
CA ILE A 114 -15.66 11.52 -18.28
C ILE A 114 -16.74 11.95 -17.27
N CYS A 115 -16.40 12.02 -15.97
CA CYS A 115 -17.33 12.47 -14.95
C CYS A 115 -17.78 13.93 -15.15
N GLU A 116 -16.87 14.82 -15.55
CA GLU A 116 -17.19 16.23 -15.85
C GLU A 116 -18.12 16.34 -17.07
N GLU A 117 -17.87 15.58 -18.12
CA GLU A 117 -18.73 15.53 -19.31
C GLU A 117 -20.11 14.97 -18.98
N GLN A 118 -20.18 13.88 -18.22
CA GLN A 118 -21.45 13.28 -17.78
C GLN A 118 -22.28 14.26 -16.93
N LYS A 119 -21.62 15.06 -16.08
CA LYS A 119 -22.29 16.08 -15.26
C LYS A 119 -22.91 17.17 -16.13
N LYS A 120 -22.21 17.62 -17.18
CA LYS A 120 -22.74 18.61 -18.14
C LYS A 120 -23.96 18.05 -18.88
N PHE A 121 -23.83 16.84 -19.41
CA PHE A 121 -24.92 16.17 -20.13
C PHE A 121 -26.18 15.96 -19.25
N ASN A 122 -25.99 15.59 -17.98
CA ASN A 122 -27.11 15.47 -17.04
C ASN A 122 -27.78 16.83 -16.76
N LEU A 123 -27.01 17.92 -16.71
CA LEU A 123 -27.56 19.27 -16.52
C LEU A 123 -28.38 19.71 -17.74
N GLU A 124 -27.90 19.45 -18.94
CA GLU A 124 -28.60 19.75 -20.20
C GLU A 124 -29.93 18.98 -20.28
N ARG A 125 -29.92 17.66 -20.02
CA ARG A 125 -31.16 16.86 -19.95
C ARG A 125 -32.17 17.39 -18.92
N GLU A 126 -31.69 17.87 -17.78
CA GLU A 126 -32.57 18.40 -16.74
C GLU A 126 -33.23 19.71 -17.19
N GLN A 127 -32.51 20.55 -17.94
CA GLN A 127 -33.08 21.74 -18.57
C GLN A 127 -34.13 21.37 -19.64
N GLU A 128 -33.83 20.39 -20.49
CA GLU A 128 -34.79 19.89 -21.49
C GLU A 128 -36.07 19.36 -20.82
N ARG A 129 -35.94 18.56 -19.75
CA ARG A 129 -37.09 18.07 -18.99
C ARG A 129 -37.95 19.19 -18.42
N LYS A 130 -37.33 20.25 -17.89
CA LYS A 130 -38.06 21.43 -17.39
C LYS A 130 -38.80 22.14 -18.51
N LEU A 131 -38.19 22.28 -19.68
CA LEU A 131 -38.80 22.86 -20.87
C LEU A 131 -40.00 22.02 -21.35
N VAL A 132 -39.85 20.70 -21.42
CA VAL A 132 -40.94 19.78 -21.77
C VAL A 132 -42.08 19.91 -20.77
N MET A 133 -41.79 19.84 -19.46
CA MET A 133 -42.78 20.04 -18.39
C MET A 133 -43.52 21.37 -18.51
N TYR A 134 -42.79 22.46 -18.78
CA TYR A 134 -43.37 23.78 -18.99
C TYR A 134 -44.31 23.80 -20.19
N PHE A 135 -43.87 23.29 -21.34
CA PHE A 135 -44.70 23.23 -22.55
C PHE A 135 -45.89 22.31 -22.38
N THR A 136 -45.74 21.13 -21.76
CA THR A 136 -46.85 20.24 -21.44
C THR A 136 -47.89 20.94 -20.56
N SER A 137 -47.46 21.63 -19.50
CA SER A 137 -48.36 22.39 -18.62
C SER A 137 -49.08 23.51 -19.39
N MET A 138 -48.35 24.23 -20.25
CA MET A 138 -48.91 25.26 -21.12
C MET A 138 -49.94 24.68 -22.10
N PHE A 139 -49.65 23.55 -22.74
CA PHE A 139 -50.59 22.84 -23.61
C PHE A 139 -51.81 22.30 -22.85
N GLU A 140 -51.66 21.86 -21.60
CA GLU A 140 -52.81 21.47 -20.76
C GLU A 140 -53.71 22.65 -20.43
N ILE A 141 -53.14 23.82 -20.14
CA ILE A 141 -53.89 25.07 -20.01
C ILE A 141 -54.65 25.35 -21.31
N PHE A 142 -53.98 25.23 -22.47
CA PHE A 142 -54.62 25.40 -23.79
C PHE A 142 -55.68 24.35 -24.11
N LYS A 143 -55.55 23.12 -23.59
CA LYS A 143 -56.55 22.05 -23.75
C LYS A 143 -57.81 22.28 -22.91
N GLY A 144 -57.66 22.90 -21.73
CA GLY A 144 -58.80 23.41 -20.95
C GLY A 144 -59.34 24.75 -21.47
N PHE A 145 -58.55 25.42 -22.30
CA PHE A 145 -58.91 26.66 -22.98
C PHE A 145 -59.86 26.35 -24.13
N GLN A 146 -61.01 27.00 -24.14
CA GLN A 146 -61.90 26.95 -25.29
C GLN A 146 -61.19 27.61 -26.47
N PHE A 147 -60.78 26.79 -27.45
CA PHE A 147 -60.11 27.23 -28.66
C PHE A 147 -60.88 28.34 -29.37
N GLU A 148 -62.22 28.34 -29.29
CA GLU A 148 -63.05 29.43 -29.83
C GLU A 148 -62.80 30.78 -29.13
N ILE A 149 -62.52 30.79 -27.83
CA ILE A 149 -62.24 32.01 -27.07
C ILE A 149 -60.82 32.52 -27.39
N ALA A 150 -59.81 31.63 -27.43
CA ALA A 150 -58.46 32.02 -27.83
C ALA A 150 -58.40 32.50 -29.28
N SER A 151 -59.11 31.82 -30.19
CA SER A 151 -59.19 32.21 -31.60
C SER A 151 -59.90 33.56 -31.75
N LYS A 152 -60.95 33.85 -30.96
CA LYS A 152 -61.57 35.18 -30.89
C LYS A 152 -60.63 36.25 -30.35
N ILE A 153 -59.89 35.98 -29.28
CA ILE A 153 -58.93 36.93 -28.71
C ILE A 153 -57.79 37.22 -29.69
N ILE A 154 -57.28 36.22 -30.42
CA ILE A 154 -56.22 36.40 -31.43
C ILE A 154 -56.74 37.20 -32.64
N LEU A 155 -57.99 36.98 -33.05
CA LEU A 155 -58.64 37.79 -34.09
C LEU A 155 -58.89 39.23 -33.62
N GLU A 156 -59.28 39.44 -32.36
CA GLU A 156 -59.46 40.78 -31.78
C GLU A 156 -58.11 41.50 -31.58
N LEU A 157 -57.04 40.78 -31.24
CA LEU A 157 -55.69 41.32 -31.12
C LEU A 157 -55.02 41.63 -32.47
N GLN A 158 -55.49 41.06 -33.58
CA GLN A 158 -55.07 41.45 -34.93
C GLN A 158 -55.45 42.89 -35.27
N ASP A 159 -56.58 43.37 -34.74
CA ASP A 159 -57.07 44.75 -34.95
C ASP A 159 -56.41 45.78 -34.02
N ILE A 160 -55.74 45.36 -32.94
CA ILE A 160 -55.10 46.28 -31.97
C ILE A 160 -53.73 46.78 -32.45
N GLY A 161 -53.30 46.43 -33.66
CA GLY A 161 -52.17 47.10 -34.32
C GLY A 161 -50.85 46.90 -33.56
N GLY A 162 -50.29 45.70 -33.65
CA GLY A 162 -48.84 45.54 -33.46
C GLY A 162 -48.10 46.44 -34.47
N PRO A 163 -46.92 46.99 -34.10
CA PRO A 163 -46.22 47.96 -34.94
C PRO A 163 -46.01 47.41 -36.35
N LEU A 164 -46.51 48.12 -37.36
CA LEU A 164 -46.41 47.82 -38.80
C LEU A 164 -44.98 47.92 -39.36
N THR A 165 -43.95 47.84 -38.53
CA THR A 165 -42.55 47.88 -38.95
C THR A 165 -41.84 46.58 -38.60
N PRO A 166 -41.26 45.87 -39.58
CA PRO A 166 -40.32 44.78 -39.31
C PRO A 166 -39.00 45.40 -38.82
N SER A 167 -38.92 45.76 -37.54
CA SER A 167 -37.68 46.30 -36.95
C SER A 167 -37.08 45.29 -35.97
N PHE A 168 -36.09 44.56 -36.50
CA PHE A 168 -34.98 43.91 -35.80
C PHE A 168 -35.29 42.77 -34.83
N SER A 169 -35.40 41.55 -35.37
CA SER A 169 -34.80 40.39 -34.70
C SER A 169 -33.31 40.33 -35.09
N PRO A 170 -32.36 40.53 -34.17
CA PRO A 170 -30.94 40.42 -34.47
C PRO A 170 -30.54 38.93 -34.43
N MET A 171 -30.97 38.16 -35.42
CA MET A 171 -30.40 36.84 -35.69
C MET A 171 -29.85 36.83 -37.11
N ILE A 172 -28.62 37.32 -37.23
CA ILE A 172 -27.75 36.96 -38.34
C ILE A 172 -27.20 35.57 -37.99
N PHE A 173 -27.75 34.53 -38.62
CA PHE A 173 -27.13 33.21 -38.68
C PHE A 173 -26.02 33.27 -39.75
N PRO A 174 -24.72 33.13 -39.39
CA PRO A 174 -23.69 33.04 -40.39
C PRO A 174 -23.57 31.59 -40.85
N TYR A 175 -23.98 31.32 -42.08
CA TYR A 175 -23.33 30.28 -42.87
C TYR A 175 -22.10 30.91 -43.52
N LYS A 176 -20.91 30.54 -43.05
CA LYS A 176 -19.69 30.30 -43.82
C LYS A 176 -18.66 29.62 -42.91
#